data_AF-A0A6G8F338-F1
#
_entry.id   AF-A0A6G8F338-F1
#
_cell.length_a   1.000
_cell.length_b   1.000
_cell.length_c   1.000
_cell.angle_alpha   90.00
_cell.angle_beta   90.00
_cell.angle_gamma   90.00
#
_symmetry.space_group_name_H-M   'P 1'
#
loop_
_entity.id
_entity.type
_entity.pdbx_description
1 polymer ?
#
loop_
_entity_poly.entity_id
_entity_poly.type
_entity_poly.pdbx_seq_one_letter_code
_entity_poly.pdbx_strand_id
1 'polypeptide(L)'
;MWNTAESAEAIRRKIDDLYHKVTELPYNNTSAILRITAEVEKIAAQHRDNTELLILQTRLQIMNSQEQRARALANRVWEIGGNISLMFEKMYLDDLINLGMIDMATVLIRPRFENLQEGLRFFPLEMLRYALITGKSDLIRRMTAEAEPNRLFKALNQFAETYQKTKYTSHFSNIARIVLDNVGGLMCGYDFNFYTDRGFTDVEIILYFNNYDFNINKYVQLINSKIDGYCLTSGVKRINNLSFACRHIKDRS
;
A
#
# COMPACT_ATOMS: atom_id res chain seq x y z
N MET A 1 11.32 -42.51 0.85
CA MET A 1 11.68 -41.21 0.25
C MET A 1 10.56 -40.56 -0.58
N TRP A 2 9.36 -41.15 -0.68
CA TRP A 2 8.25 -40.60 -1.48
C TRP A 2 7.23 -39.76 -0.66
N ASN A 3 7.23 -39.85 0.67
CA ASN A 3 6.27 -39.15 1.56
C ASN A 3 6.51 -37.64 1.75
N THR A 4 7.72 -37.12 1.47
CA THR A 4 8.06 -35.72 1.76
C THR A 4 7.60 -34.76 0.65
N ALA A 5 7.63 -35.21 -0.61
CA ALA A 5 7.20 -34.40 -1.75
C ALA A 5 5.68 -34.23 -1.81
N GLU A 6 4.91 -35.30 -1.56
CA GLU A 6 3.44 -35.23 -1.46
C GLU A 6 2.99 -34.34 -0.30
N SER A 7 3.72 -34.35 0.82
CA SER A 7 3.46 -33.46 1.96
C SER A 7 3.75 -31.99 1.63
N ALA A 8 4.82 -31.69 0.89
CA ALA A 8 5.18 -30.32 0.53
C ALA A 8 4.19 -29.70 -0.46
N GLU A 9 3.76 -30.47 -1.47
CA GLU A 9 2.74 -30.07 -2.43
C GLU A 9 1.38 -29.83 -1.74
N ALA A 10 1.01 -30.69 -0.79
CA ALA A 10 -0.22 -30.51 -0.01
C ALA A 10 -0.19 -29.25 0.87
N ILE A 11 0.96 -28.89 1.44
CA ILE A 11 1.13 -27.65 2.21
C ILE A 11 1.03 -26.44 1.29
N ARG A 12 1.68 -26.48 0.13
CA ARG A 12 1.64 -25.39 -0.85
C ARG A 12 0.21 -25.08 -1.29
N ARG A 13 -0.58 -26.11 -1.63
CA ARG A 13 -2.00 -25.93 -1.97
C ARG A 13 -2.81 -25.28 -0.85
N LYS A 14 -2.55 -25.65 0.41
CA LYS A 14 -3.20 -24.99 1.56
C LYS A 14 -2.81 -23.52 1.70
N ILE A 15 -1.56 -23.18 1.42
CA ILE A 15 -1.08 -21.78 1.43
C ILE A 15 -1.76 -20.99 0.31
N ASP A 16 -1.87 -21.56 -0.88
CA ASP A 16 -2.56 -20.94 -2.01
C ASP A 16 -4.07 -20.74 -1.72
N ASP A 17 -4.73 -21.74 -1.13
CA ASP A 17 -6.13 -21.62 -0.69
C ASP A 17 -6.30 -20.52 0.37
N LEU A 18 -5.36 -20.41 1.31
CA LEU A 18 -5.36 -19.36 2.34
C LEU A 18 -5.14 -17.98 1.72
N TYR A 19 -4.27 -17.86 0.71
CA TYR A 19 -4.07 -16.62 -0.03
C TYR A 19 -5.38 -16.11 -0.64
N HIS A 20 -6.13 -16.99 -1.31
CA HIS A 20 -7.43 -16.63 -1.88
C HIS A 20 -8.42 -16.20 -0.80
N LYS A 21 -8.54 -16.98 0.28
CA LYS A 21 -9.40 -16.63 1.43
C LYS A 21 -9.06 -15.26 2.02
N VAL A 22 -7.77 -14.94 2.18
CA VAL A 22 -7.32 -13.66 2.76
C VAL A 22 -7.57 -12.50 1.81
N THR A 23 -7.36 -12.69 0.51
CA THR A 23 -7.53 -11.64 -0.50
C THR A 23 -8.98 -11.19 -0.66
N GLU A 24 -9.93 -12.12 -0.51
CA GLU A 24 -11.36 -11.85 -0.60
C GLU A 24 -12.00 -11.43 0.74
N LEU A 25 -11.21 -11.40 1.81
CA LEU A 25 -11.73 -11.20 3.16
C LEU A 25 -12.05 -9.73 3.43
N PRO A 26 -13.31 -9.39 3.81
CA PRO A 26 -13.66 -8.02 4.16
C PRO A 26 -12.95 -7.58 5.45
N TYR A 27 -12.39 -6.38 5.45
CA TYR A 27 -11.67 -5.82 6.61
C TYR A 27 -12.57 -5.67 7.86
N ASN A 28 -13.87 -5.47 7.68
CA ASN A 28 -14.84 -5.35 8.76
C ASN A 28 -15.25 -6.69 9.40
N ASN A 29 -14.88 -7.85 8.83
CA ASN A 29 -15.28 -9.16 9.33
C ASN A 29 -14.26 -9.72 10.34
N THR A 30 -14.23 -9.13 11.54
CA THR A 30 -13.27 -9.50 12.61
C THR A 30 -13.30 -10.99 12.96
N SER A 31 -14.48 -11.62 13.03
CA SER A 31 -14.60 -13.03 13.37
C SER A 31 -13.93 -13.93 12.33
N ALA A 32 -14.13 -13.65 11.04
CA ALA A 32 -13.50 -14.42 9.97
C ALA A 32 -11.98 -14.17 9.90
N ILE A 33 -11.54 -12.93 10.12
CA ILE A 33 -10.10 -12.58 10.24
C ILE A 33 -9.45 -13.41 11.34
N LEU A 34 -10.00 -13.41 12.55
CA LEU A 34 -9.43 -14.16 13.68
C LEU A 34 -9.38 -15.67 13.41
N ARG A 35 -10.42 -16.22 12.78
CA ARG A 35 -10.46 -17.64 12.40
C ARG A 35 -9.36 -18.00 11.40
N ILE A 36 -9.20 -17.20 10.34
CA ILE A 36 -8.17 -17.44 9.32
C ILE A 36 -6.77 -17.23 9.92
N THR A 37 -6.58 -16.24 10.78
CA THR A 37 -5.32 -16.04 11.53
C THR A 37 -4.93 -17.30 12.30
N ALA A 38 -5.87 -17.91 13.04
CA ALA A 38 -5.59 -19.15 13.76
C ALA A 38 -5.25 -20.32 12.82
N GLU A 39 -5.87 -20.41 11.65
CA GLU A 39 -5.55 -21.42 10.62
C GLU A 39 -4.12 -21.24 10.08
N VAL A 40 -3.74 -20.02 9.73
CA VAL A 40 -2.38 -19.68 9.26
C VAL A 40 -1.34 -19.94 10.34
N GLU A 41 -1.58 -19.49 11.58
CA GLU A 41 -0.67 -19.69 12.72
C GLU A 41 -0.43 -21.17 13.03
N LYS A 42 -1.46 -22.01 12.90
CA LYS A 42 -1.34 -23.46 13.08
C LYS A 42 -0.37 -24.09 12.08
N ILE A 43 -0.41 -23.66 10.82
CA ILE A 43 0.52 -24.15 9.78
C ILE A 43 1.91 -23.54 10.02
N ALA A 44 2.00 -22.24 10.32
CA ALA A 44 3.25 -21.53 10.58
C ALA A 44 4.01 -22.10 11.79
N ALA A 45 3.32 -22.66 12.79
CA ALA A 45 3.97 -23.32 13.93
C ALA A 45 4.90 -24.47 13.51
N GLN A 46 4.58 -25.15 12.40
CA GLN A 46 5.35 -26.26 11.82
C GLN A 46 6.32 -25.77 10.72
N HIS A 47 6.11 -24.56 10.18
CA HIS A 47 6.85 -23.97 9.06
C HIS A 47 7.25 -22.52 9.38
N ARG A 48 7.97 -22.32 10.50
CA ARG A 48 8.14 -21.01 11.14
C ARG A 48 8.78 -19.93 10.26
N ASP A 49 9.63 -20.31 9.32
CA ASP A 49 10.36 -19.39 8.45
C ASP A 49 9.84 -19.41 7.00
N ASN A 50 8.65 -19.98 6.76
CA ASN A 50 8.00 -19.87 5.46
C ASN A 50 7.52 -18.42 5.24
N THR A 51 8.13 -17.75 4.27
CA THR A 51 7.87 -16.33 3.96
C THR A 51 6.44 -16.07 3.48
N GLU A 52 5.84 -16.97 2.70
CA GLU A 52 4.46 -16.83 2.22
C GLU A 52 3.46 -16.86 3.39
N LEU A 53 3.64 -17.75 4.37
CA LEU A 53 2.85 -17.76 5.60
C LEU A 53 3.02 -16.47 6.42
N LEU A 54 4.26 -15.97 6.54
CA LEU A 54 4.53 -14.70 7.24
C LEU A 54 3.89 -13.50 6.54
N ILE A 55 3.82 -13.50 5.20
CA ILE A 55 3.13 -12.48 4.41
C ILE A 55 1.61 -12.55 4.69
N LEU A 56 0.99 -13.73 4.70
CA LEU A 56 -0.43 -13.88 5.09
C LEU A 56 -0.68 -13.37 6.51
N GLN A 57 0.20 -13.70 7.45
CA GLN A 57 0.10 -13.19 8.82
C GLN A 57 0.21 -11.67 8.86
N THR A 58 1.12 -11.07 8.08
CA THR A 58 1.27 -9.61 7.97
C THR A 58 -0.03 -8.95 7.55
N ARG A 59 -0.64 -9.43 6.44
CA ARG A 59 -1.93 -8.97 5.94
C ARG A 59 -3.03 -9.10 7.01
N LEU A 60 -3.13 -10.25 7.66
CA LEU A 60 -4.14 -10.51 8.69
C LEU A 60 -3.97 -9.61 9.93
N GLN A 61 -2.74 -9.33 10.35
CA GLN A 61 -2.48 -8.39 11.45
C GLN A 61 -2.83 -6.95 11.04
N ILE A 62 -2.58 -6.54 9.80
CA ILE A 62 -3.08 -5.26 9.25
C ILE A 62 -4.62 -5.20 9.36
N MET A 63 -5.30 -6.22 8.84
CA MET A 63 -6.77 -6.31 8.87
C MET A 63 -7.33 -6.30 10.29
N ASN A 64 -6.59 -6.85 11.26
CA ASN A 64 -6.98 -6.91 12.66
C ASN A 64 -6.55 -5.69 13.48
N SER A 65 -6.10 -4.61 12.85
CA SER A 65 -5.63 -3.39 13.56
C SER A 65 -4.47 -3.69 14.54
N GLN A 66 -3.51 -4.49 14.11
CA GLN A 66 -2.31 -4.85 14.85
C GLN A 66 -1.05 -4.45 14.07
N GLU A 67 -0.92 -3.17 13.72
CA GLU A 67 0.11 -2.66 12.83
C GLU A 67 1.54 -2.86 13.33
N GLN A 68 1.77 -2.78 14.65
CA GLN A 68 3.10 -3.04 15.22
C GLN A 68 3.53 -4.51 15.01
N ARG A 69 2.57 -5.45 15.16
CA ARG A 69 2.82 -6.87 14.89
C ARG A 69 3.02 -7.11 13.39
N ALA A 70 2.22 -6.45 12.55
CA ALA A 70 2.37 -6.53 11.11
C ALA A 70 3.76 -6.05 10.65
N ARG A 71 4.26 -4.92 11.18
CA ARG A 71 5.62 -4.43 10.89
C ARG A 71 6.69 -5.41 11.33
N ALA A 72 6.56 -6.02 12.51
CA ALA A 72 7.51 -7.02 12.99
C ALA A 72 7.54 -8.25 12.07
N LEU A 73 6.39 -8.74 11.62
CA LEU A 73 6.28 -9.83 10.65
C LEU A 73 6.87 -9.43 9.28
N ALA A 74 6.58 -8.22 8.81
CA ALA A 74 7.11 -7.71 7.55
C ALA A 74 8.64 -7.60 7.56
N ASN A 75 9.23 -7.12 8.66
CA ASN A 75 10.69 -7.11 8.84
C ASN A 75 11.26 -8.53 8.85
N ARG A 76 10.57 -9.49 9.48
CA ARG A 76 11.02 -10.89 9.46
C ARG A 76 11.01 -11.51 8.06
N VAL A 77 10.00 -11.21 7.24
CA VAL A 77 9.98 -11.61 5.81
C VAL A 77 11.21 -11.04 5.10
N TRP A 78 11.54 -9.77 5.35
CA TRP A 78 12.70 -9.09 4.77
C TRP A 78 14.03 -9.74 5.18
N GLU A 79 14.17 -10.08 6.46
CA GLU A 79 15.38 -10.69 7.03
C GLU A 79 15.63 -12.11 6.50
N ILE A 80 14.58 -12.91 6.33
CA ILE A 80 14.69 -14.26 5.76
C ILE A 80 15.08 -14.17 4.28
N GLY A 81 14.44 -13.27 3.54
CA GLY A 81 14.66 -13.10 2.11
C GLY A 81 14.33 -14.34 1.27
N GLY A 82 14.93 -14.42 0.09
CA GLY A 82 14.73 -15.52 -0.86
C GLY A 82 13.61 -15.26 -1.87
N ASN A 83 13.32 -16.28 -2.68
CA ASN A 83 12.34 -16.18 -3.75
C ASN A 83 10.94 -16.48 -3.20
N ILE A 84 10.01 -15.55 -3.41
CA ILE A 84 8.57 -15.74 -3.18
C ILE A 84 7.85 -15.74 -4.52
N SER A 85 6.71 -16.41 -4.60
CA SER A 85 5.91 -16.38 -5.82
C SER A 85 5.34 -14.98 -6.07
N LEU A 86 5.07 -14.69 -7.35
CA LEU A 86 4.64 -13.37 -7.81
C LEU A 86 3.41 -12.83 -7.06
N MET A 87 2.45 -13.71 -6.73
CA MET A 87 1.23 -13.34 -6.03
C MET A 87 1.49 -12.88 -4.58
N PHE A 88 2.45 -13.52 -3.91
CA PHE A 88 2.88 -13.17 -2.56
C PHE A 88 3.79 -11.94 -2.56
N GLU A 89 4.65 -11.80 -3.57
CA GLU A 89 5.44 -10.57 -3.75
C GLU A 89 4.54 -9.35 -3.88
N LYS A 90 3.46 -9.46 -4.66
CA LYS A 90 2.46 -8.40 -4.82
C LYS A 90 1.77 -8.04 -3.50
N MET A 91 1.31 -9.06 -2.76
CA MET A 91 0.69 -8.86 -1.45
C MET A 91 1.65 -8.20 -0.46
N TYR A 92 2.90 -8.68 -0.42
CA TYR A 92 3.92 -8.17 0.49
C TYR A 92 4.30 -6.72 0.17
N LEU A 93 4.48 -6.40 -1.12
CA LEU A 93 4.72 -5.03 -1.56
C LEU A 93 3.57 -4.10 -1.16
N ASP A 94 2.32 -4.53 -1.38
CA ASP A 94 1.14 -3.79 -0.93
C ASP A 94 1.14 -3.60 0.60
N ASP A 95 1.48 -4.63 1.37
CA ASP A 95 1.56 -4.55 2.83
C ASP A 95 2.63 -3.58 3.32
N LEU A 96 3.80 -3.56 2.68
CA LEU A 96 4.85 -2.58 2.98
C LEU A 96 4.37 -1.14 2.70
N ILE A 97 3.66 -0.92 1.58
CA ILE A 97 3.08 0.39 1.25
C ILE A 97 2.00 0.78 2.27
N ASN A 98 1.10 -0.15 2.63
CA ASN A 98 0.04 0.05 3.62
C ASN A 98 0.60 0.45 4.99
N LEU A 99 1.71 -0.17 5.38
CA LEU A 99 2.43 0.14 6.61
C LEU A 99 3.36 1.36 6.46
N GLY A 100 3.43 2.04 5.32
CA GLY A 100 4.39 3.15 5.15
C GLY A 100 5.86 2.73 5.31
N MET A 101 6.19 1.45 5.11
CA MET A 101 7.56 0.92 5.10
C MET A 101 8.21 1.19 3.73
N ILE A 102 8.28 2.47 3.38
CA ILE A 102 8.59 2.94 2.01
C ILE A 102 10.01 2.58 1.57
N ASP A 103 10.98 2.52 2.48
CA ASP A 103 12.35 2.15 2.13
C ASP A 103 12.43 0.71 1.59
N MET A 104 11.79 -0.25 2.27
CA MET A 104 11.70 -1.64 1.81
C MET A 104 10.87 -1.76 0.53
N ALA A 105 9.71 -1.07 0.48
CA ALA A 105 8.87 -1.05 -0.71
C ALA A 105 9.64 -0.51 -1.95
N THR A 106 10.47 0.51 -1.76
CA THR A 106 11.30 1.12 -2.81
C THR A 106 12.26 0.11 -3.42
N VAL A 107 12.90 -0.73 -2.61
CA VAL A 107 13.83 -1.76 -3.10
C VAL A 107 13.09 -2.79 -3.97
N LEU A 108 11.91 -3.25 -3.54
CA LEU A 108 11.15 -4.25 -4.29
C LEU A 108 10.51 -3.71 -5.57
N ILE A 109 10.02 -2.47 -5.55
CA ILE A 109 9.30 -1.90 -6.69
C ILE A 109 10.22 -1.33 -7.77
N ARG A 110 11.46 -0.95 -7.41
CA ARG A 110 12.40 -0.31 -8.35
C ARG A 110 12.62 -1.11 -9.64
N PRO A 111 12.88 -2.44 -9.62
CA PRO A 111 13.03 -3.22 -10.85
C PRO A 111 11.80 -3.15 -11.77
N ARG A 112 10.60 -2.95 -11.21
CA ARG A 112 9.34 -2.82 -11.97
C ARG A 112 9.25 -1.49 -12.72
N PHE A 113 9.90 -0.45 -12.22
CA PHE A 113 10.04 0.82 -12.95
C PHE A 113 11.19 0.80 -13.97
N GLU A 114 12.13 -0.13 -13.84
CA GLU A 114 13.21 -0.34 -14.81
C GLU A 114 12.71 -1.14 -16.02
N ASN A 115 11.86 -2.16 -15.80
CA ASN A 115 11.10 -2.86 -16.85
C ASN A 115 9.61 -2.50 -16.78
N LEU A 116 9.25 -1.33 -17.32
CA LEU A 116 7.92 -0.73 -17.15
C LEU A 116 6.78 -1.57 -17.73
N GLN A 117 6.97 -2.18 -18.91
CA GLN A 117 5.92 -3.01 -19.54
C GLN A 117 5.56 -4.23 -18.70
N GLU A 118 6.58 -4.97 -18.26
CA GLU A 118 6.38 -6.13 -17.40
C GLU A 118 5.85 -5.73 -16.02
N GLY A 119 6.38 -4.63 -15.47
CA GLY A 119 5.91 -4.05 -14.21
C GLY A 119 4.42 -3.72 -14.25
N LEU A 120 3.96 -3.03 -15.29
CA LEU A 120 2.55 -2.68 -15.46
C LEU A 120 1.65 -3.90 -15.71
N ARG A 121 2.18 -4.96 -16.33
CA ARG A 121 1.42 -6.19 -16.54
C ARG A 121 1.09 -6.90 -15.22
N PHE A 122 2.01 -6.91 -14.27
CA PHE A 122 1.88 -7.71 -13.05
C PHE A 122 1.57 -6.89 -11.77
N PHE A 123 2.10 -5.66 -11.67
CA PHE A 123 2.03 -4.78 -10.50
C PHE A 123 1.44 -3.37 -10.78
N PRO A 124 0.41 -3.20 -11.64
CA PRO A 124 -0.03 -1.87 -12.06
C PRO A 124 -0.52 -1.03 -10.88
N LEU A 125 -1.21 -1.64 -9.92
CA LEU A 125 -1.78 -0.94 -8.76
C LEU A 125 -0.72 -0.62 -7.72
N GLU A 126 0.20 -1.53 -7.44
CA GLU A 126 1.26 -1.34 -6.44
C GLU A 126 2.24 -0.25 -6.89
N MET A 127 2.62 -0.26 -8.18
CA MET A 127 3.43 0.80 -8.78
C MET A 127 2.76 2.17 -8.68
N LEU A 128 1.45 2.22 -8.95
CA LEU A 128 0.68 3.46 -8.91
C LEU A 128 0.56 3.99 -7.48
N ARG A 129 0.21 3.10 -6.56
CA ARG A 129 0.08 3.41 -5.13
C ARG A 129 1.40 3.90 -4.56
N TYR A 130 2.50 3.24 -4.90
CA TYR A 130 3.84 3.70 -4.56
C TYR A 130 4.12 5.10 -5.12
N ALA A 131 3.86 5.34 -6.41
CA ALA A 131 4.13 6.64 -7.04
C ALA A 131 3.30 7.77 -6.42
N LEU A 132 2.05 7.51 -6.05
CA LEU A 132 1.17 8.48 -5.40
C LEU A 132 1.59 8.78 -3.96
N ILE A 133 1.79 7.76 -3.12
CA ILE A 133 2.13 7.96 -1.71
C ILE A 133 3.51 8.59 -1.53
N THR A 134 4.44 8.37 -2.47
CA THR A 134 5.78 8.99 -2.47
C THR A 134 5.85 10.31 -3.23
N GLY A 135 4.73 10.75 -3.83
CA GLY A 135 4.63 12.02 -4.54
C GLY A 135 5.49 12.10 -5.80
N LYS A 136 5.71 10.98 -6.49
CA LYS A 136 6.58 10.87 -7.68
C LYS A 136 5.77 11.02 -8.97
N SER A 137 5.41 12.26 -9.32
CA SER A 137 4.63 12.54 -10.54
C SER A 137 5.30 12.06 -11.83
N ASP A 138 6.63 12.05 -11.91
CA ASP A 138 7.35 11.51 -13.07
C ASP A 138 7.10 10.01 -13.26
N LEU A 139 6.99 9.24 -12.18
CA LEU A 139 6.65 7.82 -12.25
C LEU A 139 5.20 7.65 -12.73
N ILE A 140 4.27 8.47 -12.22
CA ILE A 140 2.89 8.48 -12.68
C ILE A 140 2.82 8.73 -14.19
N ARG A 141 3.49 9.77 -14.70
CA ARG A 141 3.51 10.08 -16.15
C ARG A 141 4.10 8.96 -16.99
N ARG A 142 5.21 8.36 -16.54
CA ARG A 142 5.84 7.23 -17.25
C ARG A 142 4.87 6.07 -17.35
N MET A 143 4.22 5.70 -16.24
CA MET A 143 3.22 4.64 -16.21
C MET A 143 2.03 4.93 -17.12
N THR A 144 1.48 6.15 -17.07
CA THR A 144 0.31 6.52 -17.88
C THR A 144 0.60 6.63 -19.37
N ALA A 145 1.86 6.87 -19.75
CA ALA A 145 2.29 6.91 -21.14
C ALA A 145 2.43 5.50 -21.76
N GLU A 146 2.83 4.52 -20.95
CA GLU A 146 3.04 3.13 -21.39
C GLU A 146 1.78 2.27 -21.25
N ALA A 147 0.95 2.54 -20.23
CA ALA A 147 -0.21 1.72 -19.93
C ALA A 147 -1.30 1.82 -21.00
N GLU A 148 -2.07 0.73 -21.14
CA GLU A 148 -3.26 0.74 -21.99
C GLU A 148 -4.23 1.84 -21.53
N PRO A 149 -4.73 2.69 -22.45
CA PRO A 149 -5.58 3.82 -22.07
C PRO A 149 -6.89 3.38 -21.41
N ASN A 150 -6.99 3.59 -20.11
CA ASN A 150 -8.23 3.40 -19.35
C ASN A 150 -8.59 4.67 -18.57
N ARG A 151 -9.78 4.67 -17.93
CA ARG A 151 -10.27 5.83 -17.18
C ARG A 151 -9.30 6.26 -16.07
N LEU A 152 -8.71 5.29 -15.37
CA LEU A 152 -7.78 5.52 -14.27
C LEU A 152 -6.50 6.20 -14.77
N PHE A 153 -5.80 5.62 -15.76
CA PHE A 153 -4.56 6.19 -16.28
C PHE A 153 -4.77 7.55 -16.97
N LYS A 154 -5.92 7.77 -17.63
CA LYS A 154 -6.28 9.09 -18.17
C LYS A 154 -6.40 10.14 -17.07
N ALA A 155 -7.13 9.84 -15.99
CA ALA A 155 -7.28 10.75 -14.85
C ALA A 155 -5.93 11.04 -14.18
N LEU A 156 -5.12 10.01 -13.95
CA LEU A 156 -3.79 10.15 -13.36
C LEU A 156 -2.83 10.98 -14.21
N ASN A 157 -2.87 10.81 -15.54
CA ASN A 157 -2.08 11.65 -16.42
C ASN A 157 -2.50 13.12 -16.31
N GLN A 158 -3.80 13.42 -16.29
CA GLN A 158 -4.29 14.79 -16.09
C GLN A 158 -3.86 15.37 -14.73
N PHE A 159 -3.92 14.57 -13.67
CA PHE A 159 -3.44 14.95 -12.35
C PHE A 159 -1.93 15.30 -12.39
N ALA A 160 -1.10 14.40 -12.93
CA ALA A 160 0.34 14.61 -13.02
C ALA A 160 0.73 15.80 -13.92
N GLU A 161 0.03 15.98 -15.05
CA GLU A 161 0.20 17.13 -15.94
C GLU A 161 -0.08 18.46 -15.24
N THR A 162 -1.06 18.50 -14.32
CA THR A 162 -1.39 19.71 -13.56
C THR A 162 -0.16 20.19 -12.75
N TYR A 163 0.52 19.27 -12.07
CA TYR A 163 1.74 19.58 -11.31
C TYR A 163 2.94 19.92 -12.19
N GLN A 164 3.00 19.40 -13.42
CA GLN A 164 4.04 19.77 -14.37
C GLN A 164 3.80 21.19 -14.92
N LYS A 165 2.60 21.47 -15.41
CA LYS A 165 2.21 22.76 -16.03
C LYS A 165 2.31 23.93 -15.05
N THR A 166 1.97 23.69 -13.78
CA THR A 166 2.08 24.69 -12.72
C THR A 166 3.49 24.82 -12.14
N LYS A 167 4.43 23.94 -12.51
CA LYS A 167 5.79 23.83 -11.91
C LYS A 167 5.76 23.43 -10.42
N TYR A 168 4.76 22.63 -10.01
CA TYR A 168 4.58 22.16 -8.64
C TYR A 168 5.03 20.71 -8.38
N THR A 169 5.73 20.09 -9.34
CA THR A 169 6.17 18.68 -9.21
C THR A 169 6.98 18.43 -7.92
N SER A 170 7.91 19.32 -7.56
CA SER A 170 8.66 19.21 -6.30
C SER A 170 7.78 19.39 -5.07
N HIS A 171 6.75 20.26 -5.14
CA HIS A 171 5.80 20.47 -4.05
C HIS A 171 4.93 19.24 -3.81
N PHE A 172 4.53 18.51 -4.85
CA PHE A 172 3.85 17.22 -4.69
C PHE A 172 4.70 16.21 -3.91
N SER A 173 5.97 16.03 -4.31
CA SER A 173 6.90 15.15 -3.60
C SER A 173 7.13 15.58 -2.16
N ASN A 174 7.24 16.89 -1.90
CA ASN A 174 7.44 17.41 -0.56
C ASN A 174 6.22 17.23 0.33
N ILE A 175 5.01 17.46 -0.19
CA ILE A 175 3.76 17.22 0.54
C ILE A 175 3.62 15.74 0.89
N ALA A 176 3.85 14.85 -0.09
CA ALA A 176 3.80 13.41 0.14
C ALA A 176 4.80 12.96 1.23
N ARG A 177 6.04 13.46 1.17
CA ARG A 177 7.07 13.22 2.19
C ARG A 177 6.63 13.73 3.57
N ILE A 178 6.11 14.96 3.65
CA ILE A 178 5.60 15.52 4.92
C ILE A 178 4.54 14.61 5.54
N VAL A 179 3.62 14.08 4.72
CA VAL A 179 2.59 13.15 5.23
C VAL A 179 3.24 11.87 5.75
N LEU A 180 4.12 11.24 4.97
CA LEU A 180 4.83 10.03 5.38
C LEU A 180 5.66 10.21 6.66
N ASP A 181 6.39 11.32 6.77
CA ASP A 181 7.25 11.61 7.94
C ASP A 181 6.44 11.81 9.23
N ASN A 182 5.20 12.30 9.12
CA ASN A 182 4.37 12.62 10.28
C ASN A 182 3.39 11.51 10.66
N VAL A 183 2.89 10.72 9.70
CA VAL A 183 1.87 9.69 9.97
C VAL A 183 2.19 8.32 9.40
N GLY A 184 3.21 8.16 8.54
CA GLY A 184 3.53 6.90 7.86
C GLY A 184 3.79 5.73 8.82
N GLY A 185 4.46 5.99 9.95
CA GLY A 185 4.71 5.00 11.01
C GLY A 185 3.45 4.57 11.79
N LEU A 186 2.34 5.30 11.63
CA LEU A 186 1.06 5.07 12.33
C LEU A 186 0.00 4.45 11.40
N MET A 187 0.26 4.44 10.10
CA MET A 187 -0.66 3.90 9.11
C MET A 187 -0.76 2.38 9.20
N CYS A 188 -1.97 1.89 8.93
CA CYS A 188 -2.33 0.49 8.81
C CYS A 188 -2.78 0.15 7.38
N GLY A 189 -3.02 1.16 6.53
CA GLY A 189 -3.48 0.96 5.16
C GLY A 189 -3.47 2.26 4.38
N TYR A 190 -3.51 2.11 3.06
CA TYR A 190 -3.54 3.22 2.12
C TYR A 190 -4.37 2.86 0.90
N ASP A 191 -5.31 3.72 0.51
CA ASP A 191 -5.98 3.68 -0.79
C ASP A 191 -6.07 5.10 -1.38
N PHE A 192 -6.64 5.21 -2.58
CA PHE A 192 -6.85 6.49 -3.22
C PHE A 192 -8.14 6.48 -4.05
N ASN A 193 -8.78 7.63 -4.12
CA ASN A 193 -9.88 7.91 -5.05
C ASN A 193 -9.46 9.00 -6.03
N PHE A 194 -10.12 9.01 -7.19
CA PHE A 194 -10.02 10.12 -8.13
C PHE A 194 -11.40 10.67 -8.45
N TYR A 195 -11.50 11.99 -8.52
CA TYR A 195 -12.72 12.70 -8.90
C TYR A 195 -12.42 13.56 -10.12
N THR A 196 -13.33 13.61 -11.08
CA THR A 196 -13.15 14.31 -12.37
C THR A 196 -14.31 15.28 -12.66
N ASP A 197 -15.05 15.64 -11.63
CA ASP A 197 -16.31 16.40 -11.67
C ASP A 197 -16.09 17.92 -11.74
N ARG A 198 -14.94 18.43 -11.28
CA ARG A 198 -14.63 19.87 -11.23
C ARG A 198 -13.92 20.42 -12.47
N GLY A 199 -13.86 19.65 -13.57
CA GLY A 199 -13.15 20.03 -14.80
C GLY A 199 -11.64 19.79 -14.77
N PHE A 200 -11.11 19.25 -13.67
CA PHE A 200 -9.75 18.72 -13.55
C PHE A 200 -9.80 17.46 -12.67
N THR A 201 -8.74 16.66 -12.70
CA THR A 201 -8.65 15.45 -11.86
C THR A 201 -8.16 15.80 -10.46
N ASP A 202 -8.97 15.42 -9.47
CA ASP A 202 -8.65 15.41 -8.05
C ASP A 202 -8.24 14.03 -7.60
N VAL A 203 -7.25 13.96 -6.71
CA VAL A 203 -6.84 12.74 -6.04
C VAL A 203 -7.07 12.91 -4.54
N GLU A 204 -7.84 12.00 -3.95
CA GLU A 204 -7.98 11.88 -2.50
C GLU A 204 -7.19 10.65 -2.05
N ILE A 205 -6.18 10.88 -1.23
CA ILE A 205 -5.43 9.82 -0.56
C ILE A 205 -6.17 9.45 0.73
N ILE A 206 -6.57 8.18 0.87
CA ILE A 206 -7.19 7.65 2.07
C ILE A 206 -6.12 6.92 2.88
N LEU A 207 -5.87 7.42 4.08
CA LEU A 207 -4.96 6.82 5.05
C LEU A 207 -5.78 6.10 6.11
N TYR A 208 -5.51 4.81 6.29
CA TYR A 208 -6.20 3.98 7.26
C TYR A 208 -5.38 3.85 8.53
N PHE A 209 -6.04 4.00 9.67
CA PHE A 209 -5.44 3.90 11.00
C PHE A 209 -6.10 2.78 11.81
N ASN A 210 -5.50 2.47 12.93
CA ASN A 210 -5.97 1.45 13.85
C ASN A 210 -7.43 1.72 14.27
N ASN A 211 -8.24 0.66 14.36
CA ASN A 211 -9.63 0.76 14.81
C ASN A 211 -9.80 1.23 16.27
N TYR A 212 -8.75 1.13 17.09
CA TYR A 212 -8.75 1.56 18.49
C TYR A 212 -8.38 3.05 18.68
N ASP A 213 -8.09 3.78 17.60
CA ASP A 213 -7.80 5.21 17.69
C ASP A 213 -9.07 6.07 17.63
N PHE A 214 -9.62 6.39 18.80
CA PHE A 214 -10.89 7.12 18.92
C PHE A 214 -10.90 8.55 18.37
N ASN A 215 -9.76 9.12 17.96
CA ASN A 215 -9.69 10.48 17.44
C ASN A 215 -8.93 10.56 16.11
N ILE A 216 -9.48 9.93 15.07
CA ILE A 216 -8.96 10.01 13.69
C ILE A 216 -8.83 11.46 13.19
N ASN A 217 -9.74 12.35 13.61
CA ASN A 217 -9.74 13.75 13.19
C ASN A 217 -8.43 14.47 13.56
N LYS A 218 -7.73 14.03 14.61
CA LYS A 218 -6.41 14.57 14.96
C LYS A 218 -5.39 14.40 13.82
N TYR A 219 -5.46 13.30 13.06
CA TYR A 219 -4.55 13.03 11.95
C TYR A 219 -4.87 13.93 10.75
N VAL A 220 -6.16 14.14 10.46
CA VAL A 220 -6.58 15.08 9.42
C VAL A 220 -6.10 16.50 9.75
N GLN A 221 -6.26 16.94 11.00
CA GLN A 221 -5.78 18.25 11.46
C GLN A 221 -4.26 18.35 11.40
N LEU A 222 -3.54 17.32 11.85
CA LEU A 222 -2.08 17.27 11.80
C LEU A 222 -1.57 17.37 10.35
N ILE A 223 -2.10 16.56 9.45
CA ILE A 223 -1.71 16.53 8.04
C ILE A 223 -1.94 17.91 7.40
N ASN A 224 -3.15 18.48 7.58
CA ASN A 224 -3.46 19.79 7.00
C ASN A 224 -2.57 20.89 7.58
N SER A 225 -2.37 20.92 8.90
CA SER A 225 -1.48 21.89 9.56
C SER A 225 -0.05 21.81 9.02
N LYS A 226 0.50 20.60 8.82
CA LYS A 226 1.84 20.42 8.27
C LYS A 226 1.96 20.85 6.81
N ILE A 227 0.95 20.54 5.99
CA ILE A 227 0.89 20.96 4.59
C ILE A 227 0.76 22.49 4.48
N ASP A 228 -0.10 23.10 5.29
CA ASP A 228 -0.32 24.55 5.26
C ASP A 228 0.92 25.30 5.75
N GLY A 229 1.58 24.80 6.80
CA GLY A 229 2.87 25.32 7.27
C GLY A 229 3.97 25.23 6.21
N TYR A 230 4.04 24.12 5.46
CA TYR A 230 4.95 23.99 4.32
C TYR A 230 4.64 24.98 3.19
N CYS A 231 3.38 25.11 2.81
CA CYS A 231 2.96 26.05 1.77
C CYS A 231 3.31 27.50 2.15
N LEU A 232 3.04 27.89 3.40
CA LEU A 232 3.36 29.20 3.94
C LEU A 232 4.87 29.48 3.90
N THR A 233 5.68 28.56 4.43
CA THR A 233 7.14 28.73 4.50
C THR A 233 7.82 28.67 3.13
N SER A 234 7.27 27.90 2.19
CA SER A 234 7.79 27.79 0.82
C SER A 234 7.27 28.89 -0.12
N GLY A 235 6.38 29.77 0.36
CA GLY A 235 5.81 30.85 -0.45
C GLY A 235 4.92 30.36 -1.59
N VAL A 236 4.31 29.18 -1.45
CA VAL A 236 3.46 28.57 -2.50
C VAL A 236 2.02 28.42 -2.07
N LYS A 237 1.11 28.57 -3.02
CA LYS A 237 -0.32 28.28 -2.78
C LYS A 237 -0.57 26.79 -2.78
N ARG A 238 -1.41 26.31 -1.87
CA ARG A 238 -1.89 24.92 -1.88
C ARG A 238 -2.73 24.66 -3.13
N ILE A 239 -2.40 23.62 -3.88
CA ILE A 239 -3.23 23.16 -5.01
C ILE A 239 -4.34 22.27 -4.44
N ASN A 240 -5.59 22.58 -4.78
CA ASN A 240 -6.76 21.92 -4.23
C ASN A 240 -7.17 20.64 -4.99
N ASN A 241 -6.24 20.01 -5.70
CA ASN A 241 -6.47 18.75 -6.44
C ASN A 241 -5.85 17.52 -5.76
N LEU A 242 -5.23 17.70 -4.59
CA LEU A 242 -4.76 16.64 -3.72
C LEU A 242 -5.34 16.83 -2.32
N SER A 243 -6.10 15.86 -1.85
CA SER A 243 -6.65 15.83 -0.50
C SER A 243 -6.25 14.55 0.24
N PHE A 244 -6.39 14.60 1.56
CA PHE A 244 -6.11 13.47 2.44
C PHE A 244 -7.32 13.24 3.35
N ALA A 245 -7.79 12.00 3.38
CA ALA A 245 -8.80 11.52 4.29
C ALA A 245 -8.17 10.50 5.25
N CYS A 246 -8.62 10.48 6.50
CA CYS A 246 -8.21 9.49 7.48
C CYS A 246 -9.43 8.66 7.88
N ARG A 247 -9.30 7.33 7.93
CA ARG A 247 -10.38 6.39 8.25
C ARG A 247 -9.88 5.24 9.12
N HIS A 248 -10.79 4.50 9.75
CA HIS A 248 -10.39 3.28 10.44
C HIS A 248 -10.16 2.17 9.41
N ILE A 249 -9.18 1.30 9.65
CA ILE A 249 -8.88 0.18 8.76
C ILE A 249 -10.07 -0.76 8.55
N LYS A 250 -11.05 -0.75 9.47
CA LYS A 250 -12.32 -1.48 9.35
C LYS A 250 -13.29 -0.88 8.32
N ASP A 251 -13.09 0.38 7.93
CA ASP A 251 -13.85 1.07 6.89
C ASP A 251 -13.28 0.81 5.49
N ARG A 252 -12.19 0.03 5.38
CA ARG A 252 -11.61 -0.35 4.09
C ARG A 252 -12.52 -1.38 3.42
N SER A 253 -13.00 -1.02 2.23
CA SER A 253 -13.87 -1.85 1.38
C SER A 253 -13.07 -2.86 0.58
#